data_AF-A0A973SIL5-F1
#
_entry.id   AF-A0A973SIL5-F1
#
_cell.length_a   1.000
_cell.length_b   1.000
_cell.length_c   1.000
_cell.angle_alpha   90.00
_cell.angle_beta   90.00
_cell.angle_gamma   90.00
#
_symmetry.space_group_name_H-M   'P 1'
#
loop_
_entity.id
_entity.type
_entity.pdbx_description
1 polymer ?
#
loop_
_entity_poly.entity_id
_entity_poly.type
_entity_poly.pdbx_seq_one_letter_code
_entity_poly.pdbx_strand_id
1 'polypeptide(L)'
;MAISVRQAAYHREQVTEQPFRPAGKWEVATWTGPMRTIGFAATEIVPSWTARTPEESWIKVELQVPGSRWYVLGRWSYAGPRTSVRGQSDRFGRVDVDVFKAARPVTAYRLRVGIYRAAGSAVRPEVVTLGAAASRPGRAPT
;
A
#
# COMPACT_ATOMS: atom_id res chain seq x y z
N MET A 1 0.59 10.98 -12.52
CA MET A 1 1.80 10.28 -12.96
C MET A 1 1.54 8.78 -12.84
N ALA A 2 1.34 8.11 -13.97
CA ALA A 2 1.22 6.65 -14.05
C ALA A 2 2.61 6.05 -14.00
N ILE A 3 2.81 5.00 -13.21
CA ILE A 3 4.09 4.29 -13.09
C ILE A 3 3.79 2.87 -13.53
N SER A 4 4.38 2.44 -14.65
CA SER A 4 4.38 1.04 -15.05
C SER A 4 5.62 0.39 -14.43
N VAL A 5 5.43 -0.50 -13.46
CA VAL A 5 6.52 -1.27 -12.86
C VAL A 5 6.83 -2.45 -13.79
N ARG A 6 7.60 -2.21 -14.86
CA ARG A 6 7.94 -3.25 -15.86
C ARG A 6 9.20 -4.05 -15.52
N GLN A 7 10.08 -3.50 -14.68
CA GLN A 7 11.36 -4.11 -14.31
C GLN A 7 11.63 -3.86 -12.83
N ALA A 8 11.04 -4.66 -11.96
CA ALA A 8 11.50 -4.80 -10.58
C ALA A 8 12.01 -6.22 -10.40
N ALA A 9 13.22 -6.36 -9.87
CA ALA A 9 13.79 -7.66 -9.56
C ALA A 9 12.90 -8.37 -8.53
N TYR A 10 12.42 -9.56 -8.88
CA TYR A 10 11.65 -10.38 -7.96
C TYR A 10 12.60 -11.11 -7.01
N HIS A 11 12.30 -11.07 -5.73
CA HIS A 11 12.94 -11.92 -4.71
C HIS A 11 11.90 -12.83 -4.07
N ARG A 12 12.33 -13.94 -3.46
CA ARG A 12 11.40 -14.87 -2.82
C ARG A 12 11.09 -14.44 -1.39
N GLU A 13 9.82 -14.45 -1.04
CA GLU A 13 9.30 -14.19 0.30
C GLU A 13 8.34 -15.33 0.68
N GLN A 14 8.44 -15.81 1.93
CA GLN A 14 7.41 -16.69 2.49
C GLN A 14 6.33 -15.82 3.08
N VAL A 15 5.13 -15.88 2.51
CA VAL A 15 4.00 -15.06 2.96
C VAL A 15 3.06 -15.97 3.72
N THR A 16 2.70 -15.54 4.94
CA THR A 16 1.64 -16.17 5.73
C THR A 16 0.30 -16.02 5.03
N GLU A 17 -0.70 -16.75 5.49
CA GLU A 17 -2.05 -16.69 4.92
C GLU A 17 -2.58 -15.25 4.87
N GLN A 18 -3.18 -14.89 3.73
CA GLN A 18 -3.92 -13.66 3.51
C GLN A 18 -5.41 -14.02 3.36
N PRO A 19 -6.35 -13.11 3.69
CA PRO A 19 -7.78 -13.39 3.57
C PRO A 19 -8.27 -13.81 2.17
N PHE A 20 -7.48 -13.56 1.13
CA PHE A 20 -7.78 -13.89 -0.26
C PHE A 20 -6.69 -14.77 -0.92
N ARG A 21 -5.66 -15.20 -0.20
CA ARG A 21 -4.61 -16.11 -0.69
C ARG A 21 -4.09 -17.02 0.42
N PRO A 22 -3.95 -18.33 0.17
CA PRO A 22 -3.32 -19.23 1.14
C PRO A 22 -1.86 -18.85 1.38
N ALA A 23 -1.32 -19.32 2.50
CA ALA A 23 0.12 -19.22 2.76
C ALA A 23 0.91 -19.91 1.63
N GLY A 24 2.09 -19.39 1.31
CA GLY A 24 2.88 -19.96 0.23
C GLY A 24 4.21 -19.25 -0.02
N LYS A 25 4.94 -19.76 -1.02
CA LYS A 25 6.14 -19.10 -1.54
C LYS A 25 5.74 -18.13 -2.63
N TRP A 26 6.13 -16.87 -2.46
CA TRP A 26 5.82 -15.80 -3.40
C TRP A 26 7.10 -15.21 -3.95
N GLU A 27 7.06 -14.82 -5.21
CA GLU A 27 8.03 -13.92 -5.81
C GLU A 27 7.49 -12.50 -5.70
N VAL A 28 8.33 -11.59 -5.20
CA VAL A 28 7.96 -10.22 -4.86
C VAL A 28 8.86 -9.22 -5.56
N ALA A 29 8.24 -8.36 -6.36
CA ALA A 29 8.85 -7.15 -6.88
C ALA A 29 8.44 -5.96 -6.01
N THR A 30 9.35 -5.05 -5.69
CA THR A 30 9.03 -3.86 -4.89
C THR A 30 9.35 -2.59 -5.66
N TRP A 31 8.42 -1.64 -5.64
CA TRP A 31 8.66 -0.27 -6.08
C TRP A 31 8.43 0.70 -4.91
N THR A 32 9.36 1.64 -4.72
CA THR A 32 9.23 2.72 -3.72
C THR A 32 9.29 4.06 -4.42
N GLY A 33 8.29 4.90 -4.18
CA GLY A 33 8.22 6.25 -4.72
C GLY A 33 9.08 7.26 -3.96
N PRO A 34 9.34 8.43 -4.57
CA PRO A 34 10.00 9.53 -3.87
C PRO A 34 9.11 10.06 -2.74
N MET A 35 9.72 10.81 -1.83
CA MET A 35 8.98 11.62 -0.86
C MET A 35 8.17 12.69 -1.60
N ARG A 36 6.87 12.78 -1.31
CA ARG A 36 5.93 13.75 -1.87
C ARG A 36 5.55 14.74 -0.78
N THR A 37 5.75 16.03 -1.05
CA THR A 37 5.32 17.11 -0.16
C THR A 37 3.82 17.33 -0.29
N ILE A 38 3.18 17.59 0.84
CA ILE A 38 1.78 18.01 0.96
C ILE A 38 1.80 19.52 1.25
N GLY A 39 1.06 20.31 0.48
CA GLY A 39 1.04 21.78 0.62
C GLY A 39 0.34 22.30 1.87
N PHE A 40 -0.09 21.42 2.77
CA PHE A 40 -0.79 21.75 4.01
C PHE A 40 -0.53 20.67 5.07
N ALA A 41 -0.83 21.00 6.33
CA ALA A 41 -0.69 20.10 7.47
C ALA A 41 -1.84 19.08 7.50
N ALA A 42 -1.69 17.98 6.77
CA ALA A 42 -2.70 16.91 6.64
C ALA A 42 -2.77 16.04 7.89
N THR A 43 -3.96 15.53 8.20
CA THR A 43 -4.17 14.55 9.29
C THR A 43 -4.59 13.19 8.76
N GLU A 44 -4.93 13.10 7.48
CA GLU A 44 -5.41 11.88 6.83
C GLU A 44 -4.75 11.70 5.47
N ILE A 45 -4.35 10.46 5.16
CA ILE A 45 -3.85 10.10 3.83
C ILE A 45 -4.47 8.77 3.40
N VAL A 46 -5.03 8.75 2.20
CA VAL A 46 -5.67 7.58 1.59
C VAL A 46 -4.96 7.26 0.28
N PRO A 47 -4.23 6.14 0.17
CA PRO A 47 -3.64 5.72 -1.09
C PRO A 47 -4.71 5.22 -2.06
N SER A 48 -4.44 5.39 -3.35
CA SER A 48 -5.27 4.93 -4.46
C SER A 48 -4.38 4.35 -5.55
N TRP A 49 -4.85 3.31 -6.22
CA TRP A 49 -4.09 2.60 -7.25
C TRP A 49 -5.00 2.02 -8.33
N THR A 50 -4.39 1.73 -9.48
CA THR A 50 -4.98 0.90 -10.54
C THR A 50 -3.98 -0.20 -10.85
N ALA A 51 -4.43 -1.46 -10.81
CA ALA A 51 -3.58 -2.61 -11.04
C ALA A 51 -4.32 -3.73 -11.76
N ARG A 52 -3.58 -4.53 -12.53
CA ARG A 52 -4.00 -5.79 -13.11
C ARG A 52 -3.27 -6.90 -12.38
N THR A 53 -4.01 -7.73 -11.67
CA THR A 53 -3.46 -8.88 -10.97
C THR A 53 -4.19 -10.13 -11.47
N PRO A 54 -3.63 -10.87 -12.43
CA PRO A 54 -4.15 -12.18 -12.81
C PRO A 54 -4.31 -13.09 -11.59
N GLU A 55 -4.94 -14.25 -11.78
CA GLU A 55 -4.93 -15.30 -10.76
C GLU A 55 -3.50 -15.58 -10.27
N GLU A 56 -3.38 -16.06 -9.03
CA GLU A 56 -2.07 -16.28 -8.39
C GLU A 56 -1.18 -15.03 -8.23
N SER A 57 -1.77 -13.84 -8.32
CA SER A 57 -1.07 -12.59 -8.02
C SER A 57 -1.90 -11.65 -7.16
N TRP A 58 -1.22 -10.71 -6.52
CA TRP A 58 -1.79 -9.65 -5.68
C TRP A 58 -0.78 -8.52 -5.43
N ILE A 59 -1.21 -7.45 -4.78
CA ILE A 59 -0.36 -6.33 -4.40
C ILE A 59 -0.53 -5.95 -2.93
N LYS A 60 0.55 -5.42 -2.35
CA LYS A 60 0.59 -4.80 -1.02
C LYS A 60 0.94 -3.33 -1.18
N VAL A 61 0.06 -2.44 -0.77
CA VAL A 61 0.28 -0.98 -0.83
C VAL A 61 0.61 -0.47 0.56
N GLU A 62 1.69 0.29 0.65
CA GLU A 62 2.24 0.78 1.90
C GLU A 62 2.52 2.29 1.83
N LEU A 63 2.42 2.94 2.99
CA LEU A 63 2.69 4.36 3.16
C LEU A 63 3.70 4.58 4.28
N GLN A 64 4.55 5.57 4.11
CA GLN A 64 5.42 6.09 5.17
C GLN A 64 5.32 7.61 5.20
N VAL A 65 5.31 8.18 6.41
CA VAL A 65 5.56 9.60 6.67
C VAL A 65 6.98 9.78 7.24
N PRO A 66 7.61 10.96 7.17
CA PRO A 66 8.98 11.14 7.64
C PRO A 66 9.23 10.57 9.04
N GLY A 67 10.22 9.68 9.15
CA GLY A 67 10.60 9.03 10.41
C GLY A 67 9.73 7.87 10.87
N SER A 68 8.59 7.60 10.21
CA SER A 68 7.73 6.47 10.57
C SER A 68 8.23 5.14 10.00
N ARG A 69 7.69 4.03 10.50
CA ARG A 69 7.73 2.75 9.78
C ARG A 69 6.81 2.79 8.54
N TRP A 70 6.84 1.72 7.74
CA TRP A 70 5.83 1.49 6.72
C TRP A 70 4.52 0.99 7.36
N TYR A 71 3.41 1.60 6.96
CA TYR A 71 2.06 1.15 7.26
C TYR A 71 1.51 0.41 6.05
N VAL A 72 0.87 -0.74 6.26
CA VAL A 72 0.15 -1.45 5.19
C VAL A 72 -1.25 -0.86 5.07
N LEU A 73 -1.54 -0.21 3.95
CA LEU A 73 -2.82 0.46 3.72
C LEU A 73 -3.78 -0.40 2.91
N GLY A 74 -3.26 -1.36 2.14
CA GLY A 74 -4.10 -2.28 1.40
C GLY A 74 -3.36 -3.54 0.98
N ARG A 75 -4.08 -4.65 1.02
CA ARG A 75 -3.72 -5.86 0.30
C ARG A 75 -4.83 -6.16 -0.68
N TRP A 76 -4.50 -6.27 -1.96
CA TRP A 76 -5.48 -6.27 -3.02
C TRP A 76 -5.16 -7.26 -4.13
N SER A 77 -6.19 -7.92 -4.64
CA SER A 77 -6.15 -8.67 -5.89
C SER A 77 -7.48 -8.48 -6.60
N TYR A 78 -7.47 -8.53 -7.93
CA TYR A 78 -8.65 -8.42 -8.78
C TYR A 78 -9.72 -9.46 -8.44
N ALA A 79 -9.32 -10.70 -8.17
CA ALA A 79 -10.23 -11.82 -7.89
C ALA A 79 -10.58 -12.00 -6.40
N GLY A 80 -10.15 -11.10 -5.51
CA GLY A 80 -10.26 -11.28 -4.06
C GLY A 80 -11.12 -10.22 -3.36
N PRO A 81 -11.66 -10.52 -2.16
CA PRO A 81 -12.34 -9.53 -1.33
C PRO A 81 -11.41 -8.38 -0.94
N ARG A 82 -11.97 -7.17 -0.85
CA ARG A 82 -11.24 -6.00 -0.31
C ARG A 82 -10.84 -6.29 1.13
N THR A 83 -9.55 -6.14 1.43
CA THR A 83 -9.01 -6.43 2.76
C THR A 83 -8.24 -5.24 3.31
N SER A 84 -8.69 -4.71 4.46
CA SER A 84 -7.96 -3.72 5.25
C SER A 84 -7.13 -4.43 6.34
N VAL A 85 -5.94 -3.92 6.64
CA VAL A 85 -5.07 -4.45 7.69
C VAL A 85 -5.31 -3.67 8.98
N ARG A 86 -6.08 -4.26 9.89
CA ARG A 86 -6.43 -3.65 11.19
C ARG A 86 -5.25 -3.63 12.16
N GLY A 87 -5.32 -2.76 13.17
CA GLY A 87 -4.49 -2.81 14.37
C GLY A 87 -3.11 -2.15 14.25
N GLN A 88 -2.82 -1.47 13.15
CA GLN A 88 -1.55 -0.74 13.00
C GLN A 88 -1.67 0.63 13.66
N SER A 89 -0.97 0.83 14.79
CA SER A 89 -0.91 2.11 15.51
C SER A 89 0.43 2.28 16.19
N ASP A 90 0.97 3.50 16.20
CA ASP A 90 2.14 3.91 16.98
C ASP A 90 2.16 5.45 17.14
N ARG A 91 3.28 6.01 17.60
CA ARG A 91 3.44 7.46 17.84
C ARG A 91 3.27 8.36 16.62
N PHE A 92 3.37 7.84 15.39
CA PHE A 92 3.21 8.63 14.17
C PHE A 92 1.78 8.61 13.64
N GLY A 93 0.99 7.60 14.00
CA GLY A 93 -0.40 7.48 13.56
C GLY A 93 -0.92 6.06 13.62
N ARG A 94 -2.12 5.89 13.08
CA ARG A 94 -2.80 4.60 12.96
C ARG A 94 -3.38 4.39 11.58
N VAL A 95 -3.71 3.15 11.25
CA VAL A 95 -4.46 2.80 10.04
C VAL A 95 -5.89 2.46 10.41
N ASP A 96 -6.83 3.29 9.95
CA ASP A 96 -8.24 2.94 9.84
C ASP A 96 -8.48 2.34 8.44
N VAL A 97 -9.70 1.90 8.10
CA VAL A 97 -10.03 1.20 6.83
C VAL A 97 -9.45 1.94 5.61
N ASP A 98 -8.32 1.44 5.09
CA ASP A 98 -7.53 2.00 4.00
C ASP A 98 -7.09 3.48 4.21
N VAL A 99 -7.16 4.03 5.42
CA VAL A 99 -6.82 5.43 5.75
C VAL A 99 -5.70 5.48 6.79
N PHE A 100 -4.61 6.19 6.49
CA PHE A 100 -3.63 6.58 7.49
C PHE A 100 -4.14 7.82 8.24
N LYS A 101 -4.34 7.71 9.55
CA LYS A 101 -4.70 8.79 10.47
C LYS A 101 -3.45 9.21 11.24
N ALA A 102 -2.95 10.41 10.97
CA ALA A 102 -1.72 10.90 11.58
C ALA A 102 -1.94 11.31 13.05
N ALA A 103 -1.02 10.91 13.94
CA ALA A 103 -1.07 11.31 15.35
C ALA A 103 -0.74 12.80 15.55
N ARG A 104 0.04 13.36 14.62
CA ARG A 104 0.33 14.79 14.48
C ARG A 104 0.25 15.16 13.00
N PRO A 105 -0.07 16.39 12.62
CA PRO A 105 -0.17 16.77 11.21
C PRO A 105 1.14 16.49 10.45
N VAL A 106 1.02 15.99 9.23
CA VAL A 106 2.14 15.63 8.35
C VAL A 106 2.12 16.46 7.07
N THR A 107 3.30 16.78 6.56
CA THR A 107 3.49 17.58 5.34
C THR A 107 4.22 16.82 4.24
N ALA A 108 4.49 15.53 4.44
CA ALA A 108 5.08 14.68 3.42
C ALA A 108 4.73 13.22 3.63
N TYR A 109 4.73 12.45 2.54
CA TYR A 109 4.57 11.00 2.55
C TYR A 109 5.31 10.36 1.37
N ARG A 110 5.58 9.07 1.45
CA ARG A 110 5.94 8.26 0.28
C ARG A 110 5.18 6.95 0.28
N LEU A 111 5.03 6.38 -0.92
CA LEU A 111 4.34 5.11 -1.14
C LEU A 111 5.33 4.02 -1.55
N ARG A 112 4.98 2.80 -1.21
CA ARG A 112 5.65 1.58 -1.68
C ARG A 112 4.58 0.59 -2.12
N VAL A 113 4.87 -0.16 -3.17
CA VAL A 113 4.05 -1.28 -3.60
C VAL A 113 4.91 -2.53 -3.74
N GLY A 114 4.47 -3.60 -3.08
CA GLY A 114 4.94 -4.96 -3.34
C GLY A 114 3.99 -5.64 -4.32
N ILE A 115 4.54 -6.22 -5.37
CA ILE A 115 3.83 -6.96 -6.42
C ILE A 115 4.17 -8.43 -6.24
N TYR A 116 3.18 -9.23 -5.92
CA TYR A 116 3.31 -10.63 -5.53
C TYR A 116 2.77 -11.54 -6.62
N ARG A 117 3.54 -12.56 -6.99
CA ARG A 117 3.08 -13.71 -7.79
C ARG A 117 3.51 -15.01 -7.16
N ALA A 118 2.75 -16.09 -7.36
CA ALA A 118 3.15 -17.41 -6.88
C ALA A 118 4.55 -17.77 -7.42
N ALA A 119 5.40 -18.37 -6.57
CA ALA A 119 6.75 -18.73 -6.97
C ALA A 119 6.74 -19.71 -8.17
N GLY A 120 7.54 -19.43 -9.20
CA GLY A 120 7.55 -20.20 -10.44
C GLY A 120 6.40 -19.89 -11.42
N SER A 121 5.44 -19.02 -11.06
CA SER A 121 4.37 -18.62 -11.96
C SER A 121 4.86 -17.64 -13.04
N ALA A 122 4.33 -17.80 -14.25
CA ALA A 122 4.61 -16.94 -15.39
C ALA A 122 3.74 -15.67 -15.44
N VAL A 123 2.77 -15.52 -14.52
CA VAL A 123 1.87 -14.36 -14.51
C VAL A 123 2.63 -13.06 -14.34
N ARG A 124 2.11 -12.01 -14.98
CA ARG A 124 2.70 -10.66 -14.99
C ARG A 124 1.70 -9.66 -14.41
N PRO A 125 1.60 -9.57 -13.07
CA PRO A 125 0.86 -8.50 -12.44
C PRO A 125 1.49 -7.14 -12.77
N GLU A 126 0.63 -6.14 -12.97
CA GLU A 126 1.04 -4.78 -13.30
C GLU A 126 0.30 -3.78 -12.40
N VAL A 127 1.04 -2.80 -11.88
CA VAL A 127 0.46 -1.59 -11.29
C VAL A 127 0.61 -0.49 -12.34
N VAL A 128 -0.49 0.17 -12.68
CA VAL A 128 -0.57 1.23 -13.70
C VAL A 128 -0.46 2.60 -13.04
N THR A 129 -1.17 2.79 -11.93
CA THR A 129 -1.16 4.04 -11.17
C THR A 129 -1.04 3.76 -9.68
N LEU A 130 -0.33 4.64 -8.98
CA LEU A 130 -0.24 4.65 -7.53
C LEU A 130 -0.09 6.10 -7.07
N GLY A 131 -0.97 6.55 -6.18
CA GLY A 131 -0.99 7.88 -5.61
C GLY A 131 -1.71 7.91 -4.28
N ALA A 132 -1.92 9.10 -3.72
CA ALA A 132 -2.71 9.27 -2.51
C ALA A 132 -3.41 10.63 -2.48
N ALA A 133 -4.56 10.67 -1.82
CA ALA A 133 -5.22 11.89 -1.42
C ALA A 133 -4.86 12.18 0.05
N ALA A 134 -4.52 13.44 0.34
CA ALA A 134 -4.31 13.92 1.70
C ALA A 134 -5.46 14.85 2.08
N SER A 135 -5.85 14.88 3.35
CA SER A 135 -6.92 15.76 3.84
C SER A 135 -6.71 16.16 5.31
N ARG A 136 -7.46 17.18 5.73
CA ARG A 136 -7.56 17.65 7.11
C ARG A 136 -9.04 17.92 7.40
N PRO A 137 -9.85 16.88 7.66
CA PRO A 137 -11.26 17.10 7.97
C PRO A 137 -11.39 17.99 9.20
N GLY A 138 -12.35 18.91 9.17
CA GLY A 138 -12.73 19.69 10.34
C GLY A 138 -13.15 18.76 11.48
N ARG A 139 -12.96 19.19 12.72
CA ARG A 139 -13.52 18.47 13.86
C ARG A 139 -15.05 18.46 13.67
N ALA A 140 -15.68 17.29 13.71
CA ALA A 140 -17.14 17.24 13.73
C ALA A 140 -17.64 18.08 14.93
N PRO A 141 -18.68 18.92 14.75
CA PRO A 141 -19.31 19.57 15.89
C PRO A 141 -19.81 18.47 16.85
N THR A 142 -19.44 18.61 18.12
CA THR A 142 -19.91 17.78 19.23
C THR A 142 -21.36 18.08 19.55
#